data_AF-A0A659R1X4-F1
#
_entry.id   AF-A0A659R1X4-F1
#
_cell.length_a   1.000
_cell.length_b   1.000
_cell.length_c   1.000
_cell.angle_alpha   90.00
_cell.angle_beta   90.00
_cell.angle_gamma   90.00
#
_symmetry.space_group_name_H-M   'P 1'
#
loop_
_entity.id
_entity.type
_entity.pdbx_description
1 polymer ?
#
loop_
_entity_poly.entity_id
_entity_poly.type
_entity_poly.pdbx_seq_one_letter_code
_entity_poly.pdbx_strand_id
1 'polypeptide(L)' 'MLTVIAEIRTRPGQHHRQAVLDQFAKIIPTVLKEEGCHGYAPRVGRAAGVGLEPRAR' A
#
# COMPACT_ATOMS: atom_id res chain seq x y z
N MET A 1 -8.38 -17.38 -11.20
CA MET A 1 -7.95 -16.77 -9.92
C MET A 1 -6.60 -16.12 -10.14
N LEU A 2 -6.44 -14.86 -9.71
CA LEU A 2 -5.22 -14.07 -9.93
C LEU A 2 -4.66 -13.59 -8.60
N THR A 3 -3.35 -13.33 -8.55
CA THR A 3 -2.70 -12.67 -7.42
C THR A 3 -2.18 -11.32 -7.86
N VAL A 4 -2.66 -10.25 -7.22
CA VAL A 4 -2.24 -8.87 -7.50
C VAL A 4 -1.22 -8.43 -6.45
N ILE A 5 -0.08 -7.93 -6.90
CA ILE A 5 0.92 -7.28 -6.06
C ILE A 5 1.09 -5.85 -6.58
N ALA A 6 0.78 -4.87 -5.73
CA ALA A 6 0.85 -3.45 -6.07
C ALA A 6 1.79 -2.72 -5.12
N GLU A 7 2.78 -2.02 -5.66
CA GLU A 7 3.60 -1.09 -4.90
C GLU A 7 2.95 0.30 -4.88
N ILE A 8 2.77 0.86 -3.69
CA ILE A 8 2.17 2.18 -3.49
C ILE A 8 3.25 3.13 -2.99
N ARG A 9 3.64 4.09 -3.84
CA ARG A 9 4.60 5.12 -3.50
C ARG A 9 3.88 6.31 -2.87
N THR A 10 4.11 6.57 -1.59
CA THR A 10 3.60 7.76 -0.90
C THR A 10 4.56 8.93 -1.06
N ARG A 11 4.05 10.16 -0.89
CA ARG A 11 4.90 11.36 -0.78
C ARG A 11 5.92 11.20 0.36
N PRO A 12 7.11 11.82 0.26
CA PRO A 12 8.10 11.77 1.33
C PRO A 12 7.55 12.39 2.61
N GLY A 13 7.77 11.72 3.74
CA GLY A 13 7.24 12.11 5.05
C GLY A 13 6.48 10.98 5.74
N GLN A 14 6.75 10.77 7.03
CA GLN A 14 6.18 9.64 7.80
C GLN A 14 4.64 9.68 7.87
N HIS A 15 4.08 10.89 7.98
CA HIS A 15 2.64 11.11 8.12
C HIS A 15 1.85 10.73 6.85
N HIS A 16 2.43 10.89 5.65
CA HIS A 16 1.76 10.50 4.41
C HIS A 16 1.60 8.98 4.30
N ARG A 17 2.63 8.23 4.72
CA ARG A 17 2.56 6.77 4.77
C ARG A 17 1.49 6.31 5.75
N GLN A 18 1.49 6.89 6.95
CA GLN A 18 0.50 6.54 7.98
C GLN A 18 -0.92 6.86 7.51
N ALA A 19 -1.15 8.03 6.92
CA ALA A 19 -2.47 8.41 6.41
C ALA A 19 -3.02 7.42 5.38
N VAL A 20 -2.17 6.87 4.50
CA VAL A 20 -2.58 5.84 3.54
C VAL A 20 -2.94 4.53 4.24
N LEU A 21 -2.15 4.11 5.24
CA LEU A 21 -2.45 2.92 6.04
C LEU A 21 -3.76 3.07 6.83
N ASP A 22 -4.04 4.26 7.36
CA ASP A 22 -5.29 4.56 8.07
C ASP A 22 -6.50 4.48 7.15
N GLN A 23 -6.36 4.84 5.87
CA GLN A 23 -7.42 4.62 4.87
C GLN A 23 -7.58 3.15 4.53
N PHE A 24 -6.48 2.39 4.38
CA PHE A 24 -6.56 0.95 4.18
C PHE A 24 -7.30 0.24 5.31
N ALA A 25 -7.04 0.60 6.56
CA ALA A 25 -7.74 0.03 7.71
C ALA A 25 -9.27 0.18 7.61
N LYS A 26 -9.76 1.26 7.01
CA LYS A 26 -11.20 1.51 6.82
C LYS A 26 -11.80 0.66 5.69
N ILE A 27 -11.07 0.45 4.59
CA ILE A 27 -11.62 -0.20 3.39
C ILE A 27 -11.41 -1.72 3.36
N ILE A 28 -10.41 -2.26 4.06
CA ILE A 28 -10.11 -3.70 4.06
C ILE A 28 -11.35 -4.56 4.35
N PRO A 29 -12.18 -4.27 5.37
CA PRO A 29 -13.36 -5.09 5.66
C PRO A 29 -14.41 -5.09 4.55
N THR A 30 -14.47 -4.00 3.77
CA THR A 30 -15.37 -3.88 2.63
C THR A 30 -14.84 -4.66 1.44
N VAL A 31 -13.56 -4.47 1.08
CA VAL A 31 -12.92 -5.13 -0.06
C VAL A 31 -12.87 -6.65 0.12
N LEU A 32 -12.67 -7.14 1.35
CA LEU A 32 -12.70 -8.58 1.64
C LEU A 32 -14.09 -9.21 1.47
N LYS A 33 -15.17 -8.42 1.45
CA LYS A 33 -16.54 -8.90 1.22
C LYS A 33 -16.94 -8.81 -0.25
N GLU A 34 -16.13 -8.20 -1.11
CA GLU A 34 -16.42 -8.09 -2.53
C GLU A 34 -16.38 -9.46 -3.22
N GLU A 35 -17.27 -9.66 -4.18
CA GLU A 35 -17.33 -10.89 -4.96
C GLU A 35 -16.01 -11.13 -5.70
N GLY A 36 -15.45 -12.34 -5.57
CA GLY A 36 -14.19 -12.72 -6.19
C GLY A 36 -12.93 -12.25 -5.45
N CYS A 37 -13.07 -11.56 -4.30
CA CYS A 37 -11.94 -11.24 -3.44
C CYS A 37 -11.59 -12.42 -2.52
N HIS A 38 -10.44 -13.05 -2.76
CA HIS A 38 -9.94 -14.18 -1.96
C HIS A 38 -8.85 -13.78 -0.95
N GLY A 39 -8.46 -12.50 -0.93
CA GLY A 39 -7.48 -11.96 0.00
C GLY A 39 -7.02 -10.56 -0.38
N TYR A 40 -6.95 -9.68 0.61
CA TYR A 40 -6.49 -8.30 0.46
C TYR A 40 -5.69 -7.87 1.70
N ALA A 41 -4.40 -7.57 1.53
CA ALA A 41 -3.51 -7.27 2.64
C ALA A 41 -2.45 -6.22 2.26
N PRO A 42 -2.48 -5.00 2.85
CA PRO A 42 -1.40 -4.05 2.69
C PRO A 42 -0.15 -4.51 3.47
N ARG A 43 1.02 -4.40 2.86
CA ARG A 43 2.30 -4.71 3.51
C ARG A 43 3.22 -3.49 3.49
N VAL A 44 3.89 -3.29 4.62
CA VAL A 44 4.83 -2.19 4.86
C VAL A 44 6.23 -2.74 4.64
N GLY A 45 6.85 -2.40 3.50
CA GLY A 45 8.25 -2.72 3.28
C GLY A 45 9.12 -2.08 4.37
N ARG A 46 10.03 -2.87 4.95
CA ARG A 46 11.12 -2.34 5.78
C ARG A 46 11.96 -1.44 4.88
N ALA A 47 12.22 -0.21 5.32
CA ALA A 47 13.07 0.70 4.56
C ALA A 47 14.45 0.05 4.42
N ALA A 48 14.78 -0.48 3.25
CA ALA A 48 16.17 -0.65 2.87
C ALA A 48 16.72 0.78 2.78
N GLY A 49 17.82 1.08 3.46
CA GLY A 49 18.43 2.42 3.50
C GLY A 49 18.97 2.92 2.15
N VAL A 50 18.42 2.45 1.03
CA VAL A 50 18.69 2.91 -0.32
C VAL A 50 17.64 3.95 -0.68
N GLY A 51 18.06 5.22 -0.66
CA GLY A 51 17.31 6.31 -1.24
C GLY A 51 17.13 6.04 -2.73
N LEU A 52 15.89 5.78 -3.16
CA LEU A 52 15.54 5.79 -4.57
C LEU A 52 15.45 7.25 -4.99
N GLU A 53 16.50 7.74 -5.63
CA GLU A 53 16.54 9.04 -6.31
C GLU A 53 15.28 9.21 -7.18
N PRO A 54 14.47 10.27 -7.00
CA PRO A 54 13.46 10.60 -7.97
C PRO A 54 14.18 11.02 -9.26
N ARG A 55 14.13 10.19 -10.31
CA ARG A 55 14.49 10.67 -11.66
C ARG A 55 13.59 11.86 -11.99
N ALA A 56 14.16 13.06 -11.89
CA ALA A 56 13.57 14.28 -12.41
C ALA A 56 13.28 14.09 -13.91
N ARG A 57 12.09 14.51 -14.34
CA ARG A 57 11.70 14.59 -15.74
C ARG A 57 11.88 16.02 -16.22
#